data_AF-A0A1Q8G737-F1
#
_entry.id   AF-A0A1Q8G737-F1
#
_cell.length_a   1.000
_cell.length_b   1.000
_cell.length_c   1.000
_cell.angle_alpha   90.00
_cell.angle_beta   90.00
_cell.angle_gamma   90.00
#
_symmetry.space_group_name_H-M   'P 1'
#
loop_
_entity.id
_entity.type
_entity.pdbx_description
1 polymer ?
#
loop_
_entity_poly.entity_id
_entity_poly.type
_entity_poly.pdbx_seq_one_letter_code
_entity_poly.pdbx_strand_id
1 'polypeptide(L)'
;MGNPKKTEENELHMVLTGDNRMLFATCDLKDINKAIDSTPGVRSFTNVDPLVVAQFTEGRLPSRVVKSDQAWQMLAPAMQTFAENIQVYDTDESTPTYWTTPVDLPPIAAEGRGDIIEQHPQIIDIPLAIELSEVVMAAKYRREADRALFREESLEANWQTASDLDPEILRDAFERTNNYLTIPDMNPLDFALKMQELKELKMLMDIAEPTETTSPSAG
;
A
#
# COMPACT_ATOMS: atom_id res chain seq x y z
N MET A 1 2.98 27.00 38.76
CA MET A 1 2.69 26.87 37.32
C MET A 1 3.63 25.81 36.78
N GLY A 2 3.17 24.56 36.70
CA GLY A 2 3.97 23.49 36.09
C GLY A 2 3.90 23.64 34.58
N ASN A 3 5.04 23.65 33.90
CA ASN A 3 5.07 23.48 32.46
C ASN A 3 4.37 22.14 32.16
N PRO A 4 3.29 22.11 31.35
CA PRO A 4 2.83 20.85 30.83
C PRO A 4 4.01 20.25 30.06
N LYS A 5 4.43 19.05 30.45
CA LYS A 5 5.32 18.25 29.60
C LYS A 5 4.63 18.21 28.24
N LYS A 6 5.19 18.91 27.24
CA LYS A 6 4.81 18.68 25.85
C LYS A 6 4.99 17.18 25.64
N THR A 7 3.89 16.50 25.37
CA THR A 7 3.91 15.09 25.01
C THR A 7 4.65 15.00 23.70
N GLU A 8 5.95 14.66 23.76
CA GLU A 8 6.80 14.30 22.61
C GLU A 8 6.20 13.13 21.80
N GLU A 9 5.15 12.50 22.32
CA GLU A 9 4.46 11.34 21.75
C GLU A 9 3.75 11.60 20.41
N ASN A 10 3.66 12.85 19.92
CA ASN A 10 2.94 13.18 18.67
C ASN A 10 3.83 13.87 17.62
N GLU A 11 5.15 13.68 17.67
CA GLU A 11 6.05 14.29 16.68
C GLU A 11 6.41 13.28 15.59
N LEU A 12 6.27 13.70 14.33
CA LEU A 12 6.72 12.90 13.20
C LEU A 12 8.23 13.08 13.01
N HIS A 13 8.93 11.98 12.79
CA HIS A 13 10.36 11.97 12.55
C HIS A 13 10.67 11.30 11.22
N MET A 14 11.73 11.76 10.56
CA MET A 14 12.17 11.24 9.27
C MET A 14 13.67 10.90 9.37
N VAL A 15 14.04 9.73 8.88
CA VAL A 15 15.43 9.28 8.79
C VAL A 15 15.80 9.17 7.33
N LEU A 16 16.87 9.85 6.93
CA LEU A 16 17.43 9.83 5.58
C LEU A 16 18.79 9.12 5.57
N THR A 17 19.13 8.51 4.45
CA THR A 17 20.48 8.02 4.16
C THR A 17 21.44 9.17 3.80
N GLY A 18 22.73 8.85 3.66
CA GLY A 18 23.77 9.83 3.31
C GLY A 18 23.54 10.52 1.94
N ASP A 19 22.85 9.85 1.03
CA ASP A 19 22.44 10.33 -0.30
C ASP A 19 21.05 11.01 -0.32
N ASN A 20 20.50 11.36 0.85
CA ASN A 20 19.20 12.03 1.05
C ASN A 20 17.95 11.19 0.74
N ARG A 21 18.07 9.88 0.48
CA ARG A 21 16.89 9.03 0.29
C ARG A 21 16.24 8.74 1.64
N MET A 22 14.92 8.76 1.72
CA MET A 22 14.24 8.41 2.97
C MET A 22 14.44 6.94 3.30
N LEU A 23 14.97 6.66 4.49
CA LEU A 23 15.05 5.32 5.03
C LEU A 23 13.70 4.93 5.66
N PHE A 24 13.19 5.77 6.56
CA PHE A 24 11.82 5.65 7.07
C PHE A 24 11.32 6.92 7.77
N ALA A 25 10.01 6.98 8.00
CA ALA A 25 9.34 7.88 8.91
C ALA A 25 8.74 7.12 10.11
N THR A 26 8.75 7.73 11.30
CA THR A 26 8.27 7.12 12.55
C THR A 26 7.90 8.19 13.57
N CYS A 27 7.09 7.85 14.56
CA CYS A 27 6.89 8.64 15.79
C CYS A 27 7.68 8.09 16.98
N ASP A 28 8.42 6.97 16.83
CA ASP A 28 9.21 6.38 17.92
C ASP A 28 10.69 6.75 17.81
N LEU A 29 11.20 7.52 18.78
CA LEU A 29 12.62 7.85 18.89
C LEU A 29 13.53 6.62 18.99
N LYS A 30 13.03 5.48 19.49
CA LYS A 30 13.81 4.22 19.55
C LYS A 30 14.16 3.70 18.17
N ASP A 31 13.25 3.84 17.19
CA ASP A 31 13.53 3.45 15.80
C ASP A 31 14.66 4.29 15.20
N ILE A 32 14.70 5.59 15.54
CA ILE A 32 15.74 6.52 15.10
C ILE A 32 17.09 6.12 15.69
N ASN A 33 17.14 5.95 17.02
CA ASN A 33 18.38 5.58 17.72
C ASN A 33 18.94 4.26 17.17
N LYS A 34 18.06 3.26 16.97
CA LYS A 34 18.44 1.99 16.36
C LYS A 34 19.05 2.18 14.96
N ALA A 35 18.47 3.05 14.14
CA ALA A 35 18.97 3.31 12.79
C ALA A 35 20.32 4.05 12.78
N ILE A 36 20.52 5.01 13.68
CA ILE A 36 21.79 5.71 13.87
C ILE A 36 22.89 4.73 14.28
N ASP A 37 22.58 3.81 15.20
CA ASP A 37 23.53 2.82 15.70
C ASP A 37 23.86 1.74 14.65
N SER A 38 22.88 1.36 13.81
CA SER A 38 23.03 0.25 12.86
C SER A 38 23.52 0.65 11.48
N THR A 39 23.35 1.92 11.08
CA THR A 39 23.50 2.34 9.68
C THR A 39 24.40 3.57 9.59
N PRO A 40 25.69 3.40 9.20
CA PRO A 40 26.60 4.52 9.05
C PRO A 40 26.09 5.57 8.06
N GLY A 41 26.19 6.85 8.43
CA GLY A 41 25.88 7.98 7.56
C GLY A 41 24.40 8.34 7.43
N VAL A 42 23.51 7.78 8.28
CA VAL A 42 22.12 8.25 8.35
C VAL A 42 22.03 9.61 9.04
N ARG A 43 21.02 10.39 8.65
CA ARG A 43 20.64 11.66 9.28
C ARG A 43 19.19 11.57 9.73
N SER A 44 18.93 12.00 10.95
CA SER A 44 17.59 12.07 11.51
C SER A 44 17.09 13.50 11.58
N PHE A 45 15.84 13.71 11.22
CA PHE A 45 15.10 14.95 11.33
C PHE A 45 13.91 14.70 12.25
N THR A 46 13.78 15.49 13.30
CA THR A 46 12.71 15.36 14.30
C THR A 46 11.68 16.46 14.13
N ASN A 47 10.42 16.21 14.51
CA ASN A 47 9.32 17.16 14.39
C ASN A 47 9.18 17.72 12.96
N VAL A 48 9.15 16.80 12.00
CA VAL A 48 9.06 17.10 10.58
C VAL A 48 7.60 17.24 10.18
N ASP A 49 7.31 18.23 9.33
CA ASP A 49 5.99 18.40 8.77
C ASP A 49 5.59 17.17 7.91
N PRO A 50 4.39 16.59 8.08
CA PRO A 50 3.95 15.44 7.30
C PRO A 50 3.98 15.67 5.79
N LEU A 51 3.73 16.88 5.30
CA LEU A 51 3.79 17.22 3.88
C LEU A 51 5.23 17.16 3.36
N VAL A 52 6.22 17.52 4.19
CA VAL A 52 7.62 17.33 3.84
C VAL A 52 7.93 15.84 3.73
N VAL A 53 7.51 15.03 4.71
CA VAL A 53 7.73 13.57 4.67
C VAL A 53 7.09 12.91 3.44
N ALA A 54 5.89 13.35 3.05
CA ALA A 54 5.20 12.86 1.85
C ALA A 54 6.05 13.00 0.58
N GLN A 55 6.75 14.13 0.43
CA GLN A 55 7.60 14.40 -0.75
C GLN A 55 8.81 13.45 -0.85
N PHE A 56 9.26 12.87 0.27
CA PHE A 56 10.41 11.97 0.31
C PHE A 56 10.05 10.48 0.12
N THR A 57 8.78 10.16 -0.14
CA THR A 57 8.36 8.79 -0.46
C THR A 57 8.98 8.30 -1.78
N GLU A 58 9.34 9.23 -2.70
CA GLU A 58 10.13 8.97 -3.93
C GLU A 58 9.55 7.83 -4.80
N GLY A 59 8.22 7.77 -4.94
CA GLY A 59 7.55 6.71 -5.71
C GLY A 59 7.50 5.35 -5.02
N ARG A 60 7.92 5.26 -3.75
CA ARG A 60 7.71 4.08 -2.92
C ARG A 60 6.36 4.16 -2.21
N LEU A 61 5.76 3.00 -2.02
CA LEU A 61 4.56 2.81 -1.24
C LEU A 61 4.83 3.22 0.23
N PRO A 62 4.04 4.14 0.80
CA PRO A 62 4.22 4.60 2.18
C PRO A 62 4.36 3.50 3.22
N SER A 63 3.62 2.39 3.10
CA SER A 63 3.70 1.26 4.03
C SER A 63 5.10 0.61 4.11
N ARG A 64 5.97 0.81 3.11
CA ARG A 64 7.37 0.32 3.11
C ARG A 64 8.33 1.22 3.86
N VAL A 65 7.99 2.50 3.96
CA VAL A 65 8.86 3.55 4.51
C VAL A 65 8.31 4.14 5.80
N VAL A 66 7.10 3.79 6.22
CA VAL A 66 6.52 4.27 7.48
C VAL A 66 6.53 3.14 8.52
N LYS A 67 7.22 3.37 9.64
CA LYS A 67 7.49 2.35 10.65
C LYS A 67 6.49 2.25 11.78
N SER A 68 5.65 3.25 12.00
CA SER A 68 4.66 3.29 13.08
C SER A 68 3.29 3.70 12.53
N ASP A 69 2.21 3.13 13.09
CA ASP A 69 0.85 3.48 12.69
C ASP A 69 0.55 4.97 12.87
N GLN A 70 1.00 5.54 13.98
CA GLN A 70 0.80 6.95 14.29
C GLN A 70 1.42 7.87 13.23
N ALA A 71 2.65 7.57 12.78
CA ALA A 71 3.27 8.32 11.69
C ALA A 71 2.46 8.21 10.39
N TRP A 72 1.86 7.06 10.11
CA TRP A 72 0.99 6.89 8.95
C TRP A 72 -0.30 7.70 9.08
N GLN A 73 -0.95 7.67 10.25
CA GLN A 73 -2.14 8.46 10.55
C GLN A 73 -1.87 9.97 10.45
N MET A 74 -0.64 10.43 10.67
CA MET A 74 -0.24 11.81 10.43
C MET A 74 0.06 12.09 8.95
N LEU A 75 0.66 11.12 8.25
CA LEU A 75 1.14 11.26 6.88
C LEU A 75 0.02 11.14 5.84
N ALA A 76 -0.90 10.20 5.99
CA ALA A 76 -1.92 9.89 5.00
C ALA A 76 -2.81 11.11 4.65
N PRO A 77 -3.32 11.90 5.61
CA PRO A 77 -4.07 13.11 5.29
C PRO A 77 -3.23 14.15 4.54
N ALA A 78 -1.95 14.29 4.88
CA ALA A 78 -1.06 15.22 4.17
C ALA A 78 -0.77 14.77 2.73
N MET A 79 -0.68 13.45 2.50
CA MET A 79 -0.58 12.90 1.15
C MET A 79 -1.87 13.09 0.35
N GLN A 80 -3.05 12.99 0.96
CA GLN A 80 -4.32 13.33 0.30
C GLN A 80 -4.33 14.80 -0.12
N THR A 81 -3.99 15.72 0.78
CA THR A 81 -3.87 17.14 0.47
C THR A 81 -2.86 17.37 -0.67
N PHE A 82 -1.73 16.66 -0.67
CA PHE A 82 -0.76 16.74 -1.75
C PHE A 82 -1.33 16.27 -3.10
N ALA A 83 -2.05 15.14 -3.11
CA ALA A 83 -2.70 14.61 -4.31
C ALA A 83 -3.74 15.59 -4.88
N GLU A 84 -4.62 16.12 -4.03
CA GLU A 84 -5.64 17.10 -4.40
C GLU A 84 -5.04 18.37 -5.02
N ASN A 85 -3.89 18.83 -4.50
CA ASN A 85 -3.22 20.03 -5.03
C ASN A 85 -2.43 19.78 -6.33
N ILE A 86 -2.09 18.53 -6.64
CA ILE A 86 -1.34 18.14 -7.86
C ILE A 86 -2.27 17.78 -9.02
N GLN A 87 -3.56 17.50 -8.76
CA GLN A 87 -4.57 17.26 -9.80
C GLN A 87 -4.69 18.39 -10.85
N VAL A 88 -4.07 19.55 -10.61
CA VAL A 88 -3.92 20.64 -11.60
C VAL A 88 -3.06 20.24 -12.81
N TYR A 89 -2.28 19.16 -12.72
CA TYR A 89 -1.46 18.62 -13.82
C TYR A 89 -2.11 17.44 -14.56
N ASP A 90 -3.34 17.08 -14.20
CA ASP A 90 -4.03 15.95 -14.82
C ASP A 90 -4.43 16.34 -16.25
N THR A 91 -3.76 15.74 -17.23
CA THR A 91 -4.18 15.75 -18.62
C THR A 91 -5.23 14.66 -18.79
N ASP A 92 -6.33 14.92 -19.53
CA ASP A 92 -7.47 14.00 -19.80
C ASP A 92 -7.12 12.56 -20.27
N GLU A 93 -5.84 12.25 -20.48
CA GLU A 93 -5.33 10.99 -21.02
C GLU A 93 -4.69 10.05 -19.96
N SER A 94 -4.55 10.46 -18.69
CA SER A 94 -3.93 9.61 -17.67
C SER A 94 -4.96 8.67 -17.01
N THR A 95 -4.69 7.37 -17.01
CA THR A 95 -5.56 6.34 -16.40
C THR A 95 -4.83 5.74 -15.21
N PRO A 96 -5.44 5.64 -14.01
CA PRO A 96 -4.79 5.04 -12.86
C PRO A 96 -4.45 3.57 -13.13
N THR A 97 -3.35 3.10 -12.56
CA THR A 97 -2.89 1.72 -12.70
C THR A 97 -3.94 0.72 -12.20
N TYR A 98 -4.64 1.08 -11.12
CA TYR A 98 -5.83 0.36 -10.63
C TYR A 98 -7.00 1.32 -10.42
N TRP A 99 -8.15 0.96 -11.01
CA TRP A 99 -9.37 1.76 -10.86
C TRP A 99 -9.89 1.76 -9.42
N THR A 100 -9.89 0.60 -8.76
CA THR A 100 -10.41 0.44 -7.39
C THR A 100 -9.47 -0.36 -6.48
N THR A 101 -9.52 -0.03 -5.19
CA THR A 101 -8.86 -0.77 -4.10
C THR A 101 -9.91 -1.09 -3.04
N PRO A 102 -10.52 -2.30 -3.05
CA PRO A 102 -11.48 -2.67 -2.01
C PRO A 102 -10.89 -2.47 -0.61
N VAL A 103 -11.68 -1.93 0.32
CA VAL A 103 -11.24 -1.71 1.71
C VAL A 103 -10.86 -3.02 2.40
N ASP A 104 -11.50 -4.11 2.00
CA ASP A 104 -11.30 -5.47 2.48
C ASP A 104 -10.30 -6.29 1.63
N LEU A 105 -9.55 -5.63 0.73
CA LEU A 105 -8.50 -6.27 -0.06
C LEU A 105 -7.49 -6.97 0.87
N PRO A 106 -7.11 -8.24 0.61
CA PRO A 106 -6.11 -8.93 1.41
C PRO A 106 -4.77 -8.16 1.40
N PRO A 107 -4.08 -8.01 2.55
CA PRO A 107 -2.83 -7.24 2.63
C PRO A 107 -1.76 -7.71 1.65
N ILE A 108 -1.67 -9.03 1.39
CA ILE A 108 -0.74 -9.60 0.42
C ILE A 108 -1.06 -9.19 -1.03
N ALA A 109 -2.34 -9.03 -1.37
CA ALA A 109 -2.75 -8.51 -2.66
C ALA A 109 -2.45 -7.02 -2.76
N ALA A 110 -2.71 -6.25 -1.69
CA ALA A 110 -2.37 -4.83 -1.61
C ALA A 110 -0.85 -4.58 -1.78
N GLU A 111 -0.01 -5.39 -1.14
CA GLU A 111 1.46 -5.34 -1.32
C GLU A 111 1.87 -5.63 -2.76
N GLY A 112 1.27 -6.64 -3.40
CA GLY A 112 1.54 -7.00 -4.79
C GLY A 112 1.14 -5.92 -5.81
N ARG A 113 -0.02 -5.27 -5.60
CA ARG A 113 -0.40 -4.07 -6.38
C ARG A 113 0.57 -2.92 -6.12
N GLY A 114 1.01 -2.77 -4.86
CA GLY A 114 2.06 -1.85 -4.44
C GLY A 114 3.37 -2.01 -5.20
N ASP A 115 3.83 -3.26 -5.40
CA ASP A 115 5.05 -3.53 -6.18
C ASP A 115 4.96 -3.00 -7.62
N ILE A 116 3.78 -3.06 -8.23
CA ILE A 116 3.58 -2.63 -9.62
C ILE A 116 3.66 -1.10 -9.72
N ILE A 117 3.00 -0.37 -8.81
CA ILE A 117 3.04 1.09 -8.83
C ILE A 117 4.43 1.64 -8.52
N GLU A 118 5.27 0.94 -7.74
CA GLU A 118 6.65 1.35 -7.52
C GLU A 118 7.55 1.13 -8.74
N GLN A 119 7.28 0.08 -9.53
CA GLN A 119 8.01 -0.20 -10.77
C GLN A 119 7.56 0.70 -11.92
N HIS A 120 6.31 1.17 -11.87
CA HIS A 120 5.69 2.01 -12.89
C HIS A 120 5.03 3.25 -12.25
N PRO A 121 5.81 4.13 -11.59
CA PRO A 121 5.23 5.22 -10.81
C PRO A 121 4.55 6.25 -11.70
N GLN A 122 3.30 6.56 -11.38
CA GLN A 122 2.52 7.62 -12.00
C GLN A 122 1.99 8.58 -10.94
N ILE A 123 1.89 9.86 -11.30
CA ILE A 123 1.37 10.88 -10.39
C ILE A 123 -0.12 10.62 -10.08
N ILE A 124 -0.89 10.14 -11.05
CA ILE A 124 -2.31 9.78 -10.87
C ILE A 124 -2.50 8.63 -9.85
N ASP A 125 -1.46 7.84 -9.58
CA ASP A 125 -1.52 6.73 -8.62
C ASP A 125 -1.25 7.15 -7.17
N ILE A 126 -1.07 8.44 -6.86
CA ILE A 126 -0.89 8.88 -5.46
C ILE A 126 -2.09 8.47 -4.58
N PRO A 127 -3.37 8.70 -4.96
CA PRO A 127 -4.52 8.21 -4.19
C PRO A 127 -4.50 6.69 -4.01
N LEU A 128 -4.14 5.95 -5.06
CA LEU A 128 -4.01 4.49 -5.01
C LEU A 128 -2.91 4.05 -4.03
N ALA A 129 -1.76 4.71 -4.00
CA ALA A 129 -0.69 4.43 -3.05
C ALA A 129 -1.13 4.67 -1.59
N ILE A 130 -2.02 5.63 -1.35
CA ILE A 130 -2.62 5.90 -0.04
C ILE A 130 -3.54 4.74 0.37
N GLU A 131 -4.47 4.34 -0.51
CA GLU A 131 -5.40 3.22 -0.28
C GLU A 131 -4.66 1.92 0.03
N LEU A 132 -3.71 1.53 -0.83
CA LEU A 132 -2.92 0.31 -0.67
C LEU A 132 -2.10 0.33 0.62
N SER A 133 -1.50 1.48 0.95
CA SER A 133 -0.76 1.63 2.20
C SER A 133 -1.66 1.52 3.41
N GLU A 134 -2.87 2.06 3.33
CA GLU A 134 -3.84 1.99 4.42
C GLU A 134 -4.29 0.54 4.69
N VAL A 135 -4.56 -0.25 3.65
CA VAL A 135 -4.85 -1.69 3.80
C VAL A 135 -3.70 -2.42 4.51
N VAL A 136 -2.46 -2.20 4.06
CA VAL A 136 -1.27 -2.86 4.62
C VAL A 136 -1.02 -2.42 6.06
N MET A 137 -1.10 -1.12 6.34
CA MET A 137 -0.84 -0.56 7.67
C MET A 137 -1.94 -0.96 8.66
N ALA A 138 -3.22 -0.86 8.28
CA ALA A 138 -4.33 -1.29 9.13
C ALA A 138 -4.18 -2.75 9.56
N ALA A 139 -3.85 -3.65 8.63
CA ALA A 139 -3.61 -5.05 8.93
C ALA A 139 -2.37 -5.26 9.82
N LYS A 140 -1.25 -4.60 9.51
CA LYS A 140 0.00 -4.66 10.29
C LYS A 140 -0.21 -4.26 11.75
N TYR A 141 -1.06 -3.26 12.01
CA TYR A 141 -1.36 -2.77 13.36
C TYR A 141 -2.67 -3.28 13.94
N ARG A 142 -3.35 -4.22 13.27
CA ARG A 142 -4.59 -4.87 13.72
C ARG A 142 -5.70 -3.86 14.05
N ARG A 143 -5.88 -2.87 13.20
CA ARG A 143 -7.00 -1.92 13.26
C ARG A 143 -7.83 -2.02 11.98
N GLU A 144 -9.02 -1.43 12.01
CA GLU A 144 -9.81 -1.26 10.81
C GLU A 144 -9.15 -0.23 9.88
N ALA A 145 -9.35 -0.42 8.58
CA ALA A 145 -8.92 0.55 7.59
C ALA A 145 -9.78 1.82 7.67
N ASP A 146 -9.13 2.97 7.65
CA ASP A 146 -9.78 4.27 7.64
C ASP A 146 -10.40 4.52 6.27
N ARG A 147 -11.72 4.39 6.22
CA ARG A 147 -12.52 4.55 5.02
C ARG A 147 -12.43 5.98 4.44
N ALA A 148 -12.05 6.99 5.22
CA ALA A 148 -11.85 8.34 4.73
C ALA A 148 -10.62 8.48 3.80
N LEU A 149 -9.73 7.48 3.81
CA LEU A 149 -8.55 7.44 2.94
C LEU A 149 -8.83 6.84 1.55
N PHE A 150 -10.03 6.33 1.31
CA PHE A 150 -10.41 5.66 0.06
C PHE A 150 -11.24 6.55 -0.85
N ARG A 151 -11.04 6.39 -2.16
CA ARG A 151 -11.90 6.95 -3.20
C ARG A 151 -13.28 6.31 -3.15
N GLU A 152 -14.28 7.01 -3.69
CA GLU A 152 -15.67 6.56 -3.69
C GLU A 152 -15.83 5.20 -4.39
N GLU A 153 -15.21 5.02 -5.56
CA GLU A 153 -15.26 3.78 -6.33
C GLU A 153 -14.61 2.60 -5.58
N SER A 154 -13.59 2.88 -4.76
CA SER A 154 -12.94 1.90 -3.91
C SER A 154 -13.81 1.48 -2.72
N LEU A 155 -14.66 2.39 -2.20
CA LEU A 155 -15.59 2.10 -1.11
C LEU A 155 -16.77 1.21 -1.55
N GLU A 156 -17.15 1.29 -2.83
CA GLU A 156 -18.18 0.45 -3.44
C GLU A 156 -17.66 -0.95 -3.83
N ALA A 157 -16.35 -1.07 -4.06
CA ALA A 157 -15.71 -2.34 -4.34
C ALA A 157 -15.61 -3.21 -3.08
N ASN A 158 -15.79 -4.52 -3.25
CA ASN A 158 -15.77 -5.49 -2.15
C ASN A 158 -15.07 -6.77 -2.62
N TRP A 159 -13.97 -7.11 -1.97
CA TRP A 159 -13.19 -8.30 -2.27
C TRP A 159 -13.92 -9.58 -1.86
N GLN A 160 -14.58 -9.59 -0.71
CA GLN A 160 -15.33 -10.74 -0.21
C GLN A 160 -16.46 -11.14 -1.18
N THR A 161 -17.16 -10.18 -1.77
CA THR A 161 -18.18 -10.47 -2.80
C THR A 161 -17.57 -11.18 -4.01
N ALA A 162 -16.31 -10.88 -4.36
CA ALA A 162 -15.62 -11.58 -5.45
C ALA A 162 -15.25 -13.02 -5.07
N SER A 163 -14.99 -13.31 -3.78
CA SER A 163 -14.75 -14.69 -3.32
C SER A 163 -16.02 -15.54 -3.23
N ASP A 164 -17.20 -14.90 -3.20
CA ASP A 164 -18.50 -15.58 -3.20
C ASP A 164 -18.95 -15.95 -4.63
N LEU A 165 -18.13 -15.64 -5.66
CA LEU A 165 -18.41 -16.02 -7.04
C LEU A 165 -18.34 -17.55 -7.22
N ASP A 166 -19.10 -18.03 -8.20
CA ASP A 166 -19.07 -19.44 -8.61
C ASP A 166 -17.63 -19.86 -8.96
N PRO A 167 -17.11 -20.96 -8.39
CA PRO A 167 -15.76 -21.46 -8.68
C PRO A 167 -15.49 -21.67 -10.17
N GLU A 168 -16.49 -22.05 -10.96
CA GLU A 168 -16.33 -22.18 -12.43
C GLU A 168 -16.11 -20.82 -13.09
N ILE A 169 -16.77 -19.76 -12.61
CA ILE A 169 -16.55 -18.39 -13.12
C ILE A 169 -15.12 -17.93 -12.81
N LEU A 170 -14.63 -18.23 -11.61
CA LEU A 170 -13.26 -17.92 -11.20
C LEU A 170 -12.23 -18.70 -12.02
N ARG A 171 -12.47 -19.99 -12.27
CA ARG A 171 -11.62 -20.84 -13.11
C ARG A 171 -11.59 -20.37 -14.55
N ASP A 172 -12.75 -20.06 -15.13
CA ASP A 172 -12.86 -19.49 -16.47
C ASP A 172 -12.11 -18.14 -16.58
N ALA A 173 -12.22 -17.27 -15.58
CA ALA A 173 -11.49 -16.02 -15.54
C ALA A 173 -9.97 -16.26 -15.47
N PHE A 174 -9.53 -17.19 -14.62
CA PHE A 174 -8.13 -17.57 -14.50
C PHE A 174 -7.57 -18.08 -15.84
N GLU A 175 -8.28 -18.98 -16.52
CA GLU A 175 -7.86 -19.52 -17.81
C GLU A 175 -7.79 -18.45 -18.89
N ARG A 176 -8.78 -17.54 -18.96
CA ARG A 176 -8.75 -16.40 -19.89
C ARG A 176 -7.54 -15.50 -19.66
N THR A 177 -7.27 -15.13 -18.40
CA THR A 177 -6.15 -14.27 -18.06
C THR A 177 -4.81 -14.97 -18.31
N ASN A 178 -4.71 -16.28 -18.04
CA ASN A 178 -3.51 -17.07 -18.30
C ASN A 178 -3.24 -17.21 -19.81
N ASN A 179 -4.28 -17.38 -20.62
CA ASN A 179 -4.14 -17.38 -22.09
C ASN A 179 -3.71 -16.02 -22.62
N TYR A 180 -4.15 -14.92 -22.00
CA TYR A 180 -3.75 -13.57 -22.38
C TYR A 180 -2.23 -13.35 -22.23
N LEU A 181 -1.60 -13.96 -21.22
CA LEU A 181 -0.15 -13.90 -21.03
C LEU A 181 0.68 -14.59 -22.13
N THR A 182 0.04 -15.36 -23.02
CA THR A 182 0.71 -16.00 -24.16
C THR A 182 0.86 -15.07 -25.37
N ILE A 183 0.23 -13.88 -25.32
CA ILE A 183 0.30 -12.89 -26.40
C ILE A 183 1.74 -12.34 -26.45
N PRO A 184 2.43 -12.43 -27.61
CA PRO A 184 3.76 -11.86 -27.77
C PRO A 184 3.74 -10.34 -27.66
N ASP A 185 4.87 -9.77 -27.24
CA ASP A 185 5.13 -8.32 -27.20
C ASP A 185 4.22 -7.50 -26.26
N MET A 186 3.69 -8.14 -25.21
CA MET A 186 2.99 -7.43 -24.14
C MET A 186 3.92 -6.41 -23.47
N ASN A 187 3.41 -5.19 -23.25
CA ASN A 187 4.21 -4.19 -22.56
C ASN A 187 4.46 -4.63 -21.09
N PRO A 188 5.56 -4.20 -20.45
CA PRO A 188 5.91 -4.68 -19.11
C PRO A 188 4.85 -4.41 -18.02
N LEU A 189 4.14 -3.28 -18.10
CA LEU A 189 3.09 -2.92 -17.15
C LEU A 189 1.88 -3.85 -17.31
N ASP A 190 1.40 -4.04 -18.54
CA ASP A 190 0.29 -4.96 -18.84
C ASP A 190 0.60 -6.38 -18.37
N PHE A 191 1.84 -6.84 -18.60
CA PHE A 191 2.28 -8.14 -18.13
C PHE A 191 2.25 -8.23 -16.60
N ALA A 192 2.77 -7.23 -15.89
CA ALA A 192 2.77 -7.18 -14.43
C ALA A 192 1.34 -7.16 -13.87
N LEU A 193 0.45 -6.35 -14.45
CA LEU A 193 -0.97 -6.28 -14.10
C LEU A 193 -1.66 -7.63 -14.28
N LYS A 194 -1.46 -8.30 -15.41
CA LYS A 194 -2.06 -9.61 -15.69
C LYS A 194 -1.50 -10.72 -14.79
N MET A 195 -0.21 -10.67 -14.47
CA MET A 195 0.39 -11.59 -13.50
C MET A 195 -0.17 -11.38 -12.09
N GLN A 196 -0.42 -10.13 -11.69
CA GLN A 196 -1.06 -9.85 -10.40
C GLN A 196 -2.53 -10.28 -10.39
N GLU A 197 -3.27 -10.05 -11.47
CA GLU A 197 -4.64 -10.54 -11.64
C GLU A 197 -4.73 -12.07 -11.48
N LEU A 198 -3.78 -12.84 -12.05
CA LEU A 198 -3.73 -14.29 -11.83
C LEU A 198 -3.50 -14.69 -10.38
N LYS A 199 -2.62 -13.99 -9.66
CA LYS A 199 -2.38 -14.25 -8.24
C LYS A 199 -3.64 -13.98 -7.43
N GLU A 200 -4.32 -12.87 -7.72
CA GLU A 200 -5.56 -12.46 -7.09
C GLU A 200 -6.70 -13.47 -7.35
N LEU A 201 -6.88 -13.89 -8.61
CA LEU A 201 -7.85 -14.93 -8.98
C LEU A 201 -7.55 -16.26 -8.26
N LYS A 202 -6.28 -16.65 -8.18
CA LYS A 202 -5.90 -17.87 -7.44
C LYS A 202 -6.26 -17.77 -5.95
N MET A 203 -6.03 -16.62 -5.32
CA MET A 203 -6.43 -16.42 -3.92
C MET A 203 -7.95 -16.55 -3.74
N LEU A 204 -8.74 -16.01 -4.66
CA LEU A 204 -10.20 -16.13 -4.64
C LEU A 204 -10.64 -17.59 -4.81
N MET A 205 -10.03 -18.34 -5.72
CA MET A 205 -10.29 -19.77 -5.91
C MET A 205 -9.95 -20.59 -4.66
N ASP A 206 -8.81 -20.33 -4.02
CA ASP A 206 -8.39 -21.03 -2.80
C ASP A 206 -9.38 -20.78 -1.62
N ILE A 207 -10.06 -19.62 -1.61
CA ILE A 207 -11.12 -19.30 -0.64
C ILE A 207 -12.44 -20.02 -0.98
N ALA A 208 -12.82 -20.02 -2.26
CA ALA A 208 -14.08 -20.61 -2.73
C ALA A 208 -14.08 -22.16 -2.68
N GLU A 209 -12.91 -22.77 -2.91
CA GLU A 209 -12.70 -24.22 -2.86
C GLU A 209 -11.68 -24.56 -1.76
N PRO A 210 -12.04 -24.44 -0.46
CA PRO A 210 -11.11 -24.75 0.61
C PRO A 210 -10.74 -26.23 0.51
N THR A 211 -9.51 -26.52 0.06
CA THR A 211 -9.00 -27.90 0.00
C THR A 211 -9.24 -28.57 1.33
N GLU A 212 -10.03 -29.64 1.35
CA GLU A 212 -10.24 -30.46 2.53
C GLU A 212 -8.87 -30.89 3.05
N THR A 213 -8.43 -30.26 4.14
CA THR A 213 -7.20 -30.63 4.81
C THR A 213 -7.44 -32.01 5.40
N THR A 214 -6.88 -33.02 4.75
CA THR A 214 -6.77 -34.37 5.28
C THR A 214 -6.04 -34.30 6.62
N SER A 215 -6.83 -34.23 7.70
CA SER A 215 -6.29 -34.37 9.05
C SER A 215 -5.58 -35.72 9.10
N PRO A 216 -4.29 -35.79 9.48
CA PRO A 216 -3.64 -37.07 9.66
C PRO A 216 -4.41 -37.82 10.75
N SER A 217 -4.97 -38.97 10.42
CA SER A 217 -5.59 -39.83 11.43
C SER A 217 -4.51 -40.15 12.44
N ALA A 218 -4.69 -39.68 13.68
CA ALA A 218 -3.85 -40.09 14.78
C ALA A 218 -3.96 -41.62 14.92
N GLY A 219 -2.88 -42.30 14.55
CA GLY A 219 -2.67 -43.74 14.75
C GLY A 219 -1.47 -43.95 15.66
#